data_AF-A0A5E4FT27-F1
#
_entry.id   AF-A0A5E4FT27-F1
#
_cell.length_a   1.000
_cell.length_b   1.000
_cell.length_c   1.000
_cell.angle_alpha   90.00
_cell.angle_beta   90.00
_cell.angle_gamma   90.00
#
_symmetry.space_group_name_H-M   'P 1'
#
loop_
_entity.id
_entity.type
_entity.pdbx_description
1 polymer ?
#
loop_
_entity_poly.entity_id
_entity_poly.type
_entity_poly.pdbx_seq_one_letter_code
_entity_poly.pdbx_strand_id
1 'polypeptide(L)'
;MTVVSPNPDFKRMQSEIEEMLGLNLESESLVERAEMLRARMSADCKRYLIILADVSKILNLEEVGIPCVDVDSKRRCKIIWMSQLPNVFSDMRTQSNFNMVMGVSICGRI
;
A
#
# COMPACT_ATOMS: atom_id res chain seq x y z
N MET A 1 0.70 7.60 -3.35
CA MET A 1 0.09 7.42 -2.02
C MET A 1 -1.36 7.08 -2.28
N THR A 2 -1.87 6.00 -1.72
CA THR A 2 -3.28 5.59 -1.93
C THR A 2 -3.99 5.57 -0.57
N VAL A 3 -5.25 5.98 -0.57
CA VAL A 3 -6.10 6.03 0.64
C VAL A 3 -6.91 4.74 0.68
N VAL A 4 -6.73 3.96 1.74
CA VAL A 4 -7.45 2.70 1.94
C VAL A 4 -8.75 3.02 2.65
N SER A 5 -9.86 2.99 1.92
CA SER A 5 -11.17 3.24 2.52
C SER A 5 -11.59 2.08 3.45
N PRO A 6 -12.54 2.31 4.39
CA PRO A 6 -13.03 1.25 5.27
C PRO A 6 -13.62 0.02 4.56
N ASN A 7 -14.04 0.18 3.31
CA ASN A 7 -14.39 -0.88 2.39
C ASN A 7 -13.41 -0.82 1.21
N PRO A 8 -12.25 -1.50 1.30
CA PRO A 8 -11.21 -1.39 0.30
C PRO A 8 -11.74 -1.79 -1.08
N ASP A 9 -11.63 -0.87 -2.03
CA ASP A 9 -11.93 -1.13 -3.44
C ASP A 9 -10.63 -1.54 -4.13
N PHE A 10 -10.45 -2.86 -4.27
CA PHE A 10 -9.26 -3.42 -4.89
C PHE A 10 -9.07 -2.97 -6.34
N LYS A 11 -10.16 -2.79 -7.10
CA LYS A 11 -10.08 -2.33 -8.49
C LYS A 11 -9.52 -0.92 -8.54
N ARG A 12 -10.02 -0.05 -7.68
CA ARG A 12 -9.54 1.33 -7.56
C ARG A 12 -8.09 1.39 -7.12
N MET A 13 -7.71 0.64 -6.08
CA MET A 13 -6.31 0.60 -5.62
C MET A 13 -5.36 0.09 -6.71
N GLN A 14 -5.73 -0.97 -7.42
CA GLN A 14 -4.94 -1.49 -8.54
C GLN A 14 -4.79 -0.44 -9.66
N SER A 15 -5.85 0.32 -9.95
CA SER A 15 -5.83 1.40 -10.95
C SER A 15 -4.94 2.57 -10.53
N GLU A 16 -5.00 2.99 -9.25
CA GLU A 16 -4.12 4.04 -8.73
C GLU A 16 -2.65 3.61 -8.77
N ILE A 17 -2.36 2.34 -8.45
CA ILE A 17 -0.99 1.79 -8.54
C ILE A 17 -0.54 1.66 -9.99
N GLU A 18 -1.41 1.20 -10.89
CA GLU A 18 -1.17 1.13 -12.33
C GLU A 18 -0.76 2.50 -12.90
N GLU A 19 -1.52 3.55 -12.58
CA GLU A 19 -1.22 4.92 -12.98
C GLU A 19 0.14 5.36 -12.43
N MET A 20 0.42 5.09 -11.15
CA MET A 20 1.70 5.41 -10.53
C MET A 20 2.89 4.65 -11.15
N LEU A 21 2.66 3.48 -11.72
CA LEU A 21 3.68 2.66 -12.39
C LEU A 21 3.78 2.93 -13.90
N GLY A 22 2.87 3.72 -14.47
CA GLY A 22 2.75 3.92 -15.91
C GLY A 22 2.42 2.63 -16.66
N LEU A 23 1.57 1.80 -16.07
CA LEU A 23 1.06 0.56 -16.68
C LEU A 23 -0.30 0.80 -17.34
N ASN A 24 -0.71 -0.15 -18.18
CA ASN A 24 -2.07 -0.25 -18.68
C ASN A 24 -2.58 -1.67 -18.40
N LEU A 25 -3.49 -1.80 -17.43
CA LEU A 25 -4.14 -3.04 -17.04
C LEU A 25 -5.49 -3.11 -17.77
N GLU A 26 -5.51 -3.75 -18.94
CA GLU A 26 -6.73 -3.88 -19.75
C GLU A 26 -7.71 -4.92 -19.19
N SER A 27 -7.28 -5.74 -18.23
CA SER A 27 -8.15 -6.76 -17.63
C SER A 27 -9.16 -6.17 -16.65
N GLU A 28 -10.39 -6.68 -16.74
CA GLU A 28 -11.47 -6.45 -15.77
C GLU A 28 -11.36 -7.34 -14.53
N SER A 29 -10.56 -8.42 -14.60
CA SER A 29 -10.37 -9.36 -13.50
C SER A 29 -9.40 -8.80 -12.46
N LEU A 30 -9.86 -8.69 -11.21
CA LEU A 30 -9.01 -8.27 -10.08
C LEU A 30 -7.77 -9.14 -9.92
N VAL A 31 -7.89 -10.45 -10.17
CA VAL A 31 -6.77 -11.39 -10.02
C VAL A 31 -5.72 -11.14 -11.09
N GLU A 32 -6.12 -11.00 -12.36
CA GLU A 32 -5.19 -10.76 -13.45
C GLU A 32 -4.49 -9.40 -13.30
N ARG A 33 -5.24 -8.37 -12.91
CA ARG A 33 -4.69 -7.04 -12.57
C ARG A 33 -3.64 -7.14 -11.47
N ALA A 34 -3.91 -7.88 -10.38
CA ALA A 34 -2.96 -8.10 -9.30
C ALA A 34 -1.70 -8.84 -9.76
N GLU A 35 -1.85 -9.87 -10.59
CA GLU A 35 -0.71 -10.62 -11.13
C GLU A 35 0.19 -9.75 -12.02
N MET A 36 -0.40 -8.90 -12.87
CA MET A 36 0.34 -7.96 -13.71
C MET A 36 1.13 -6.94 -12.88
N LEU A 37 0.50 -6.36 -11.85
CA LEU A 37 1.18 -5.46 -10.91
C LEU A 37 2.35 -6.16 -10.23
N ARG A 38 2.12 -7.36 -9.70
CA ARG A 38 3.15 -8.17 -9.02
C ARG A 38 4.31 -8.48 -9.96
N ALA A 39 4.02 -8.89 -11.18
CA ALA A 39 5.03 -9.21 -12.20
C ALA A 39 5.88 -7.97 -12.51
N ARG A 40 5.24 -6.80 -12.71
CA ARG A 40 5.96 -5.56 -12.98
C ARG A 40 6.87 -5.15 -11.83
N MET A 41 6.34 -5.15 -10.61
CA MET A 41 7.09 -4.76 -9.41
C MET A 41 8.24 -5.72 -9.10
N SER A 42 8.13 -6.99 -9.50
CA SER A 42 9.16 -8.01 -9.28
C SER A 42 10.23 -8.03 -10.37
N ALA A 43 9.85 -7.73 -11.63
CA ALA A 43 10.77 -7.72 -12.77
C ALA A 43 11.71 -6.50 -12.74
N ASP A 44 11.23 -5.33 -12.33
CA ASP A 44 12.06 -4.13 -12.29
C ASP A 44 13.14 -4.20 -11.20
N CYS A 45 14.33 -3.65 -11.49
CA CYS A 45 15.37 -3.43 -10.48
C CYS A 45 15.07 -2.25 -9.54
N LYS A 46 13.90 -1.62 -9.68
CA LYS A 46 13.47 -0.47 -8.90
C LYS A 46 13.07 -0.88 -7.48
N ARG A 47 13.08 0.10 -6.57
CA ARG A 47 12.55 -0.02 -5.22
C ARG A 47 11.26 0.78 -5.13
N TYR A 48 10.22 0.15 -4.60
CA TYR A 48 8.90 0.72 -4.41
C TYR A 48 8.68 1.03 -2.92
N LEU A 49 8.17 2.22 -2.66
CA LEU A 49 7.66 2.62 -1.35
C LEU A 49 6.16 2.85 -1.50
N ILE A 50 5.37 2.00 -0.86
CA ILE A 50 3.91 2.08 -0.90
C ILE A 50 3.45 2.64 0.45
N ILE A 51 2.74 3.77 0.40
CA ILE A 51 2.15 4.42 1.57
C ILE A 51 0.64 4.26 1.48
N LEU A 52 0.08 3.53 2.43
CA LEU A 52 -1.33 3.22 2.58
C LEU A 52 -1.89 4.06 3.73
N ALA A 53 -2.72 5.04 3.43
CA ALA A 53 -3.30 5.95 4.42
C ALA A 53 -4.71 5.54 4.86
N ASP A 54 -5.12 5.98 6.05
CA ASP A 54 -6.46 5.77 6.64
C ASP A 54 -6.93 4.31 6.72
N VAL A 55 -5.97 3.41 6.93
CA VAL A 55 -6.22 1.96 6.95
C VAL A 55 -7.02 1.60 8.21
N SER A 56 -8.29 1.24 8.05
CA SER A 56 -9.17 0.88 9.17
C SER A 56 -9.39 -0.62 9.36
N LYS A 57 -8.96 -1.45 8.39
CA LYS A 57 -9.12 -2.91 8.39
C LYS A 57 -7.88 -3.58 7.79
N ILE A 58 -7.74 -4.88 8.04
CA ILE A 58 -6.74 -5.74 7.40
C ILE A 58 -6.92 -5.68 5.89
N LEU A 59 -5.83 -5.43 5.15
CA LEU A 59 -5.81 -5.37 3.70
C LEU A 59 -4.93 -6.50 3.17
N ASN A 60 -5.47 -7.31 2.27
CA ASN A 60 -4.72 -8.37 1.62
C ASN A 60 -3.85 -7.77 0.50
N LEU A 61 -2.55 -7.66 0.76
CA LEU A 61 -1.59 -7.13 -0.22
C LEU A 61 -1.46 -7.99 -1.47
N GLU A 62 -1.69 -9.30 -1.38
CA GLU A 62 -1.64 -10.19 -2.54
C GLU A 62 -2.79 -9.91 -3.50
N GLU A 63 -3.99 -9.63 -2.99
CA GLU A 63 -5.16 -9.24 -3.80
C GLU A 63 -4.96 -7.89 -4.50
N VAL A 64 -4.15 -7.00 -3.91
CA VAL A 64 -3.74 -5.75 -4.56
C VAL A 64 -2.66 -5.99 -5.62
N GLY A 65 -1.92 -7.11 -5.54
CA GLY A 65 -0.78 -7.38 -6.43
C GLY A 65 0.55 -6.80 -5.93
N ILE A 66 0.64 -6.48 -4.64
CA ILE A 66 1.87 -5.96 -4.04
C ILE A 66 2.75 -7.16 -3.63
N PRO A 67 3.99 -7.27 -4.16
CA PRO A 67 4.87 -8.38 -3.84
C PRO A 67 5.29 -8.32 -2.37
N CYS A 68 4.89 -9.34 -1.61
CA CYS A 68 5.14 -9.48 -0.18
C CYS A 68 6.02 -10.71 0.08
N VAL A 69 7.24 -10.75 -0.47
CA VAL A 69 8.14 -11.91 -0.27
C VAL A 69 9.57 -11.48 0.03
N ASP A 70 10.08 -12.08 1.11
CA ASP A 70 11.34 -11.80 1.79
C ASP A 70 12.43 -12.86 1.51
N VAL A 71 12.32 -13.61 0.41
CA VAL A 71 13.10 -14.86 0.27
C VAL A 71 14.48 -14.67 -0.35
N ASP A 72 14.81 -13.53 -0.97
CA ASP A 72 16.17 -13.32 -1.48
C ASP A 72 16.61 -11.86 -1.42
N SER A 73 17.29 -11.50 -0.33
CA SER A 73 18.36 -10.47 -0.17
C SER A 73 18.17 -9.05 -0.73
N LYS A 74 17.04 -8.73 -1.35
CA LYS A 74 16.72 -7.43 -1.93
C LYS A 74 15.22 -7.19 -1.73
N ARG A 75 14.82 -6.76 -0.52
CA ARG A 75 13.50 -6.15 -0.29
C ARG A 75 13.32 -4.98 -1.25
N ARG A 76 12.60 -5.20 -2.36
CA ARG A 76 12.31 -4.17 -3.37
C ARG A 76 11.03 -3.40 -3.06
N CYS A 77 10.19 -3.88 -2.15
CA CYS A 77 8.99 -3.18 -1.70
C CYS A 77 9.11 -2.86 -0.20
N LYS A 78 8.88 -1.60 0.17
CA LYS A 78 8.62 -1.19 1.56
C LYS A 78 7.19 -0.65 1.63
N ILE A 79 6.48 -1.03 2.68
CA ILE A 79 5.08 -0.64 2.89
C ILE A 79 5.00 0.12 4.20
N ILE A 80 4.41 1.31 4.14
CA ILE A 80 4.08 2.14 5.31
C ILE A 80 2.56 2.18 5.39
N TRP A 81 2.04 1.78 6.54
CA TRP A 81 0.64 1.87 6.88
C TRP A 81 0.44 3.07 7.81
N MET A 82 -0.55 3.90 7.51
CA MET A 82 -1.02 4.95 8.39
C MET A 82 -2.48 4.65 8.73
N SER A 83 -2.79 4.65 10.02
CA SER A 83 -4.11 4.39 10.56
C SER A 83 -4.37 5.38 11.67
N GLN A 84 -5.62 5.82 11.79
CA GLN A 84 -6.10 6.61 12.91
C GLN A 84 -6.53 5.71 14.09
N LEU A 85 -6.55 4.39 13.89
CA LEU A 85 -6.99 3.42 14.88
C LEU A 85 -5.76 2.73 15.51
N PRO A 86 -5.62 2.74 16.84
CA PRO A 86 -4.40 2.30 17.52
C PRO A 86 -4.10 0.78 17.38
N ASN A 87 -5.09 -0.04 17.00
CA ASN A 87 -4.99 -1.51 17.06
C ASN A 87 -5.10 -2.23 15.70
N VAL A 88 -4.99 -1.53 14.56
CA VAL A 88 -5.14 -2.19 13.24
C VAL A 88 -3.87 -2.94 12.80
N PHE A 89 -2.71 -2.58 13.35
CA PHE A 89 -1.42 -3.05 12.84
C PHE A 89 -0.94 -4.38 13.42
N SER A 90 -1.44 -4.83 14.58
CA SER A 90 -1.06 -6.11 15.19
C SER A 90 -1.29 -7.28 14.24
N ASP A 91 -2.37 -7.20 13.47
CA ASP A 91 -2.81 -8.26 12.57
C ASP A 91 -2.08 -8.21 11.22
N MET A 92 -1.43 -7.08 10.90
CA MET A 92 -0.72 -6.84 9.65
C MET A 92 0.76 -7.28 9.65
N ARG A 93 1.24 -7.92 10.73
CA ARG A 93 2.63 -8.39 10.89
C ARG A 93 3.67 -7.32 10.54
N THR A 94 3.42 -6.08 10.93
CA THR A 94 4.33 -4.94 10.74
C THR A 94 5.66 -5.15 11.46
N GLN A 95 6.77 -4.77 10.83
CA GLN A 95 8.11 -4.88 11.45
C GLN A 95 8.36 -3.83 12.53
N SER A 96 7.74 -2.67 12.43
CA SER A 96 7.89 -1.57 13.38
C SER A 96 6.62 -0.72 13.36
N ASN A 97 6.13 -0.34 14.54
CA ASN A 97 4.97 0.53 14.70
C ASN A 97 5.43 1.85 15.31
N PHE A 98 4.99 2.96 14.71
CA PHE A 98 5.30 4.31 15.17
C PHE A 98 3.98 5.02 15.48
N ASN A 99 3.88 5.58 16.69
CA ASN A 99 2.75 6.44 17.03
C ASN A 99 3.05 7.85 16.50
N MET A 100 2.27 8.27 15.51
CA MET A 100 2.35 9.63 15.01
C MET A 100 1.37 10.50 15.79
N VAL A 101 1.89 11.44 16.59
CA VAL A 101 1.06 12.47 17.21
C VAL A 101 0.92 13.59 16.19
N MET A 102 -0.27 13.76 15.63
CA MET A 102 -0.57 14.89 14.75
C MET A 102 -0.57 16.16 15.61
N GLY A 103 0.56 16.88 15.61
CA GLY A 103 0.65 18.20 16.21
C GLY A 103 -0.12 19.20 15.35
N VAL A 104 -1.18 19.79 15.89
CA VAL A 104 -1.82 20.95 15.26
C VAL A 104 -0.92 22.16 15.53
N SER A 105 -0.13 22.55 14.52
CA SER A 105 0.56 23.84 14.57
C SER A 105 -0.49 24.93 14.35
N ILE A 106 -0.97 25.51 15.45
CA ILE A 106 -1.77 26.73 15.38
C ILE A 106 -0.78 27.85 15.06
N CYS A 107 -0.56 28.13 13.78
CA CYS A 107 0.09 29.37 13.38
C CYS A 107 -0.88 30.52 13.66
N GLY A 108 -0.95 30.94 14.91
CA GLY A 108 -1.68 32.13 15.31
C GLY A 108 -1.02 33.34 14.67
N ARG A 109 -1.72 33.99 13.73
CA ARG A 109 -1.49 35.41 13.45
C ARG A 109 -2.06 36.19 14.63
N ILE A 110 -1.19 36.78 15.44
CA ILE A 110 -1.47 38.01 16.18
C ILE A 110 -0.29 38.94 15.92
#